data_AF-A0A7G8Q1X9-F1
#
_entry.id   AF-A0A7G8Q1X9-F1
#
_cell.length_a   1.000
_cell.length_b   1.000
_cell.length_c   1.000
_cell.angle_alpha   90.00
_cell.angle_beta   90.00
_cell.angle_gamma   90.00
#
_symmetry.space_group_name_H-M   'P 1'
#
loop_
_entity.id
_entity.type
_entity.pdbx_description
1 polymer ?
#
loop_
_entity_poly.entity_id
_entity_poly.type
_entity_poly.pdbx_seq_one_letter_code
_entity_poly.pdbx_strand_id
1 'polypeptide(L)' 'MNMNFNVVDEADHELQVLCEVDQLQGRVAWRAHIYGAGSAQEELSGEAVDQDAVSGHVQAEVLDRGIFAIS' A
#
# COMPACT_ATOMS: atom_id res chain seq x y z
N MET A 1 -0.41 4.05 13.75
CA MET A 1 -1.19 2.77 13.81
C MET A 1 -0.78 1.94 12.61
N ASN A 2 -0.81 0.60 12.69
CA ASN A 2 -0.43 -0.25 11.55
C ASN A 2 -1.65 -0.98 11.00
N MET A 3 -1.79 -0.99 9.68
CA MET A 3 -2.80 -1.71 8.92
C MET A 3 -2.11 -2.68 7.97
N ASN A 4 -2.59 -3.92 7.95
CA ASN A 4 -2.14 -4.91 6.99
C ASN A 4 -3.30 -5.24 6.06
N PHE A 5 -3.04 -5.24 4.76
CA PHE A 5 -4.00 -5.61 3.73
C PHE A 5 -3.25 -6.14 2.51
N ASN A 6 -3.99 -6.71 1.57
CA ASN A 6 -3.44 -7.14 0.29
C ASN A 6 -3.88 -6.18 -0.81
N VAL A 7 -3.03 -6.01 -1.80
CA VAL A 7 -3.32 -5.38 -3.09
C VAL A 7 -2.92 -6.34 -4.20
N VAL A 8 -3.34 -6.08 -5.43
CA VAL A 8 -2.96 -6.88 -6.59
C VAL A 8 -2.09 -6.09 -7.55
N ASP A 9 -1.12 -6.75 -8.19
CA ASP A 9 -0.40 -6.18 -9.32
C ASP A 9 -1.22 -6.26 -10.63
N GLU A 10 -0.68 -5.76 -11.75
CA GLU A 10 -1.41 -5.81 -13.04
C GLU A 10 -1.62 -7.24 -13.58
N ALA A 11 -0.90 -8.23 -13.04
CA ALA A 11 -1.02 -9.63 -13.38
C ALA A 11 -1.95 -10.40 -12.41
N ASP A 12 -2.69 -9.69 -11.56
CA ASP A 12 -3.61 -10.24 -10.54
C ASP A 12 -2.90 -11.03 -9.44
N HIS A 13 -1.60 -10.83 -9.22
CA HIS A 13 -0.89 -11.45 -8.11
C HIS A 13 -1.04 -10.63 -6.83
N GLU A 14 -1.30 -11.33 -5.72
CA GLU A 14 -1.39 -10.70 -4.41
C GLU A 14 -0.02 -10.22 -3.90
N LEU A 15 0.00 -8.97 -3.47
CA LEU A 15 1.07 -8.31 -2.75
C LEU A 15 0.60 -8.01 -1.33
N GLN A 16 1.41 -8.37 -0.33
CA GLN A 16 1.13 -8.03 1.05
C GLN A 16 1.60 -6.60 1.32
N VAL A 17 0.76 -5.83 2.00
CA VAL A 17 1.07 -4.45 2.38
C VAL A 17 1.06 -4.32 3.89
N LEU A 18 2.19 -3.90 4.45
CA LEU A 18 2.29 -3.41 5.83
C LEU A 18 2.27 -1.88 5.77
N CYS A 19 1.16 -1.28 6.16
CA CYS A 19 0.98 0.16 6.10
C CYS A 19 0.99 0.79 7.50
N GLU A 20 1.89 1.73 7.70
CA GLU A 20 1.91 2.63 8.85
C GLU A 20 0.99 3.82 8.53
N VAL A 21 0.07 4.15 9.43
CA VAL A 21 -0.88 5.27 9.28
C VAL A 21 -0.80 6.20 10.48
N ASP A 22 -0.73 7.50 10.21
CA ASP A 22 -0.71 8.58 11.18
C ASP A 22 -1.91 9.51 10.96
N GLN A 23 -2.81 9.55 11.94
CA GLN A 23 -3.99 10.41 11.89
C GLN A 23 -3.59 11.86 12.20
N LEU A 24 -3.84 12.75 11.25
CA LEU A 24 -3.64 14.19 11.36
C LEU A 24 -5.01 14.90 11.41
N GLN A 25 -5.05 16.18 11.78
CA GLN A 25 -6.32 16.93 11.74
C GLN A 25 -6.84 17.03 10.30
N GLY A 26 -7.89 16.27 9.99
CA GLY A 26 -8.60 16.29 8.71
C GLY A 26 -7.99 15.43 7.59
N ARG A 27 -6.97 14.61 7.88
CA ARG A 27 -6.37 13.68 6.90
C ARG A 27 -5.58 12.55 7.59
N VAL A 28 -5.18 11.55 6.83
CA VAL A 28 -4.34 10.44 7.26
C VAL A 28 -3.09 10.40 6.40
N ALA A 29 -1.92 10.58 7.01
CA ALA A 29 -0.65 10.28 6.35
C ALA A 29 -0.40 8.78 6.45
N TRP A 30 0.17 8.19 5.40
CA TRP A 30 0.42 6.76 5.35
C TRP A 30 1.75 6.43 4.67
N ARG A 31 2.34 5.31 5.09
CA ARG A 31 3.57 4.73 4.53
C ARG A 31 3.39 3.23 4.40
N ALA A 32 3.41 2.72 3.18
CA ALA A 32 3.14 1.34 2.84
C ALA A 32 4.42 0.63 2.41
N HIS A 33 4.76 -0.46 3.09
CA HIS A 33 5.80 -1.38 2.70
C HIS A 33 5.17 -2.54 1.95
N ILE A 34 5.59 -2.73 0.69
CA ILE A 34 5.02 -3.74 -0.21
C ILE A 34 5.92 -4.97 -0.23
N TYR A 35 5.32 -6.14 -0.08
CA TYR A 35 6.00 -7.42 -0.07
C TYR A 35 5.42 -8.36 -1.13
N GLY A 36 6.28 -8.87 -2.01
CA GLY A 36 5.96 -9.97 -2.91
C GLY A 36 6.74 -11.21 -2.50
N ALA A 37 6.07 -12.36 -2.46
CA ALA A 37 6.64 -13.65 -2.06
C ALA A 37 7.50 -13.61 -0.76
N GLY A 38 7.15 -12.74 0.18
CA GLY A 38 7.83 -12.63 1.48
C GLY A 38 9.08 -11.74 1.51
N SER A 39 9.39 -11.02 0.42
CA SER A 39 10.49 -10.04 0.38
C SER A 39 9.96 -8.62 0.21
N ALA A 40 10.54 -7.66 0.94
CA ALA A 40 10.22 -6.24 0.75
C ALA A 40 10.66 -5.81 -0.65
N GLN A 41 9.74 -5.21 -1.40
CA GLN A 41 9.98 -4.79 -2.78
C GLN A 41 10.12 -3.29 -2.88
N GLU A 42 9.13 -2.58 -2.37
CA GLU A 42 8.93 -1.14 -2.58
C GLU A 42 8.34 -0.51 -1.32
N GLU A 43 8.60 0.79 -1.18
CA GLU A 43 8.00 1.62 -0.15
C GLU A 43 7.23 2.77 -0.83
N LEU A 44 5.96 2.90 -0.48
CA LEU A 44 5.09 3.98 -0.92
C LEU A 44 4.72 4.86 0.28
N SER A 45 4.42 6.12 0.01
CA SER A 45 3.90 7.02 1.04
C SER A 45 3.00 8.08 0.42
N GLY A 46 2.03 8.54 1.18
CA GLY A 46 1.10 9.54 0.73
C GLY A 46 0.16 10.02 1.83
N GLU A 47 -0.89 10.69 1.40
CA GLU A 47 -1.94 11.19 2.27
C GLU A 47 -3.31 10.77 1.73
N ALA A 48 -4.25 10.51 2.63
CA ALA A 48 -5.62 10.14 2.33
C ALA A 48 -6.58 10.98 3.16
N VAL A 49 -7.81 11.13 2.69
CA VAL A 49 -8.87 11.87 3.41
C VAL A 49 -9.29 11.15 4.69
N ASP A 50 -9.21 9.82 4.70
CA ASP A 50 -9.51 8.96 5.84
C ASP A 50 -8.71 7.64 5.72
N GLN A 51 -8.61 6.90 6.82
CA GLN A 51 -7.94 5.62 6.91
C GLN A 51 -8.56 4.56 5.98
N ASP A 52 -9.88 4.57 5.77
CA ASP A 52 -10.56 3.62 4.86
C ASP A 52 -10.16 3.81 3.39
N ALA A 53 -9.66 4.99 3.01
CA ALA A 53 -9.24 5.27 1.64
C ALA A 53 -7.80 4.80 1.33
N VAL A 54 -6.99 4.51 2.35
CA VAL A 54 -5.55 4.22 2.21
C VAL A 54 -5.30 3.02 1.30
N SER A 55 -6.06 1.93 1.44
CA SER A 55 -5.88 0.73 0.62
C SER A 55 -6.12 0.99 -0.87
N GLY A 56 -7.12 1.82 -1.19
CA GLY A 56 -7.41 2.24 -2.56
C GLY A 56 -6.29 3.10 -3.16
N HIS A 57 -5.71 4.01 -2.36
CA HIS A 57 -4.55 4.80 -2.79
C HIS A 57 -3.32 3.93 -3.06
N VAL A 58 -3.01 2.98 -2.17
CA VAL A 58 -1.89 2.05 -2.36
C VAL A 58 -2.10 1.17 -3.60
N GLN A 59 -3.31 0.61 -3.78
CA GLN A 59 -3.66 -0.18 -4.97
C GLN A 59 -3.46 0.62 -6.27
N ALA A 60 -3.86 1.89 -6.29
CA ALA A 60 -3.67 2.75 -7.46
C ALA A 60 -2.18 2.98 -7.76
N GLU A 61 -1.37 3.27 -6.74
CA GLU A 61 0.08 3.47 -6.92
C GLU A 61 0.82 2.19 -7.34
N VAL A 62 0.40 1.02 -6.84
CA VAL A 62 0.95 -0.27 -7.27
C VAL A 62 0.78 -0.49 -8.77
N LEU A 63 -0.42 -0.19 -9.29
CA LEU A 63 -0.71 -0.33 -10.71
C LEU A 63 -0.01 0.76 -11.53
N ASP A 64 -0.05 2.02 -11.08
CA ASP A 64 0.56 3.16 -11.78
C ASP A 64 2.08 3.01 -11.94
N ARG A 65 2.75 2.52 -10.89
CA ARG A 65 4.21 2.32 -10.89
C ARG A 65 4.64 0.98 -11.45
N GLY A 66 3.71 0.07 -11.73
CA GLY A 66 4.02 -1.28 -12.18
C GLY A 66 4.83 -2.06 -11.14
N ILE A 67 4.32 -2.15 -9.90
CA ILE A 67 4.92 -2.95 -8.84
C ILE A 67 4.34 -4.36 -8.93
N PHE A 68 5.20 -5.37 -9.05
CA PHE A 68 4.81 -6.75 -9.33
C PHE A 68 5.29 -7.72 -8.26
N ALA A 69 4.50 -8.76 -8.00
CA ALA A 69 4.96 -9.89 -7.21
C ALA A 69 6.17 -10.54 -7.89
N ILE A 70 7.30 -10.59 -7.19
CA ILE A 70 8.49 -11.28 -7.69
C ILE A 70 8.30 -12.75 -7.29
N SER A 71 8.06 -13.59 -8.29
CA SER A 71 7.94 -15.05 -8.16
C SER A 71 9.28 -15.74 -7.95
#